data_AF-A0A348UYH6-F1
#
_entry.id   AF-A0A348UYH6-F1
#
_cell.length_a   1.000
_cell.length_b   1.000
_cell.length_c   1.000
_cell.angle_alpha   90.00
_cell.angle_beta   90.00
_cell.angle_gamma   90.00
#
_symmetry.space_group_name_H-M   'P 1'
#
loop_
_entity.id
_entity.type
_entity.pdbx_description
1 polymer ?
#
loop_
_entity_poly.entity_id
_entity_poly.type
_entity_poly.pdbx_seq_one_letter_code
_entity_poly.pdbx_strand_id
1 'polypeptide(L)'
;MTIFPDTLCVNGTVHRIKRLVQEGAQVCPPGIESDLIDFLTQWYGPENTITVHTSGSTGPPKAIFLKKTFVAQSAMRTLEFFELKPGQRILLCLPLRYIAGKLMVVRALLGRLDL
;
A
#
# COMPACT_ATOMS: atom_id res chain seq x y z
N MET A 1 1.67 -17.13 -6.76
CA MET A 1 1.83 -16.29 -5.55
C MET A 1 0.77 -15.18 -5.63
N THR A 2 -0.12 -15.06 -4.64
CA THR A 2 -1.17 -14.02 -4.67
C THR A 2 -0.58 -12.66 -4.26
N ILE A 3 -0.87 -11.61 -5.02
CA ILE A 3 -0.50 -10.22 -4.67
C ILE A 3 -1.58 -9.50 -3.84
N PHE A 4 -2.60 -10.27 -3.42
CA PHE A 4 -3.78 -9.81 -2.70
C PHE A 4 -3.98 -10.69 -1.44
N PRO A 5 -3.15 -10.51 -0.39
CA PRO A 5 -3.39 -11.17 0.88
C PRO A 5 -4.68 -10.65 1.54
N ASP A 6 -5.34 -11.49 2.34
CA ASP A 6 -6.64 -11.14 2.95
C ASP A 6 -6.53 -10.29 4.22
N THR A 7 -5.31 -10.10 4.74
CA THR A 7 -5.04 -9.39 6.00
C THR A 7 -3.88 -8.40 5.89
N LEU A 8 -3.90 -7.39 6.75
CA LEU A 8 -2.83 -6.43 6.99
C LEU A 8 -2.67 -6.26 8.50
N CYS A 9 -1.44 -6.32 9.01
CA CYS A 9 -1.15 -5.95 10.40
C CYS A 9 -0.84 -4.46 10.46
N VAL A 10 -1.48 -3.74 11.37
CA VAL A 10 -1.24 -2.32 11.64
C VAL A 10 -1.08 -2.14 13.15
N ASN A 11 0.04 -1.58 13.59
CA ASN A 11 0.35 -1.35 15.01
C ASN A 11 0.09 -2.58 15.92
N GLY A 12 0.48 -3.78 15.47
CA GLY A 12 0.32 -5.04 16.17
C GLY A 12 -1.08 -5.66 16.09
N THR A 13 -2.04 -5.01 15.43
CA THR A 13 -3.41 -5.51 15.25
C THR A 13 -3.61 -6.03 13.83
N VAL A 14 -4.12 -7.25 13.70
CA VAL A 14 -4.41 -7.85 12.39
C VAL A 14 -5.81 -7.45 11.93
N HIS A 15 -5.89 -6.80 10.78
CA HIS A 15 -7.13 -6.38 10.15
C HIS A 15 -7.42 -7.21 8.89
N ARG A 16 -8.69 -7.57 8.68
CA ARG A 16 -9.14 -8.16 7.41
C ARG A 16 -9.32 -7.05 6.37
N ILE A 17 -8.76 -7.24 5.18
CA ILE A 17 -8.82 -6.24 4.11
C ILE A 17 -10.25 -5.93 3.70
N LYS A 18 -11.09 -6.97 3.53
CA LYS A 18 -12.51 -6.78 3.19
C LYS A 18 -13.20 -5.84 4.17
N ARG A 19 -12.89 -5.99 5.46
CA ARG A 19 -13.45 -5.15 6.53
C ARG A 19 -12.94 -3.70 6.43
N LEU A 20 -11.63 -3.51 6.27
CA LEU A 20 -11.04 -2.17 6.11
C LEU A 20 -11.61 -1.41 4.91
N VAL A 21 -11.76 -2.09 3.78
CA VAL A 21 -12.27 -1.49 2.53
C VAL A 21 -13.78 -1.21 2.61
N GLN A 22 -14.56 -2.04 3.33
CA GLN A 22 -16.00 -1.86 3.48
C GLN A 22 -16.37 -0.80 4.53
N GLU A 23 -15.68 -0.80 5.68
CA GLU A 23 -16.00 0.07 6.83
C GLU A 23 -15.28 1.42 6.75
N GLY A 24 -14.10 1.47 6.13
CA GLY A 24 -13.21 2.62 6.22
C GLY A 24 -13.67 3.87 5.47
N ALA A 25 -14.44 3.72 4.40
CA ALA A 25 -14.87 4.85 3.56
C ALA A 25 -15.88 5.80 4.24
N GLN A 26 -16.44 5.42 5.39
CA GLN A 26 -17.53 6.16 6.04
C GLN A 26 -17.15 6.75 7.42
N VAL A 27 -16.00 6.38 8.00
CA VAL A 27 -15.76 6.59 9.45
C VAL A 27 -14.48 7.40 9.76
N CYS A 28 -13.50 7.44 8.86
CA CYS A 28 -12.20 8.06 9.17
C CYS A 28 -12.15 9.55 8.80
N PRO A 29 -11.70 10.45 9.70
CA PRO A 29 -11.38 11.82 9.32
C PRO A 29 -10.19 11.85 8.33
N PRO A 30 -10.02 12.94 7.56
CA PRO A 30 -8.89 13.07 6.64
C PRO A 30 -7.54 12.90 7.35
N GLY A 31 -6.73 11.95 6.90
CA GLY A 31 -5.48 11.59 7.54
C GLY A 31 -4.81 10.37 6.89
N ILE A 32 -3.79 9.84 7.56
CA ILE A 32 -3.03 8.70 7.03
C ILE A 32 -3.88 7.43 6.99
N GLU A 33 -4.82 7.28 7.93
CA GLU A 33 -5.76 6.17 8.00
C GLU A 33 -6.74 6.19 6.83
N SER A 34 -7.35 7.35 6.52
CA SER A 34 -8.24 7.48 5.36
C SER A 34 -7.48 7.25 4.06
N ASP A 35 -6.27 7.80 3.93
CA ASP A 35 -5.41 7.60 2.76
C ASP A 35 -5.04 6.11 2.58
N LEU A 36 -4.83 5.38 3.68
CA LEU A 36 -4.55 3.94 3.66
C LEU A 36 -5.75 3.16 3.15
N ILE A 37 -6.95 3.46 3.65
CA ILE A 37 -8.20 2.85 3.21
C ILE A 37 -8.44 3.13 1.71
N ASP A 38 -8.24 4.36 1.26
CA ASP A 38 -8.39 4.74 -0.15
C ASP A 38 -7.42 3.97 -1.04
N PHE A 39 -6.15 3.86 -0.62
CA PHE A 39 -5.17 3.08 -1.36
C PHE A 39 -5.50 1.59 -1.37
N LEU A 40 -5.94 1.01 -0.25
CA LEU A 40 -6.37 -0.40 -0.20
C LEU A 40 -7.58 -0.63 -1.10
N THR A 41 -8.53 0.29 -1.14
CA THR A 41 -9.68 0.23 -2.06
C THR A 41 -9.22 0.22 -3.51
N GLN A 42 -8.26 1.08 -3.87
CA GLN A 42 -7.65 1.05 -5.21
C GLN A 42 -6.88 -0.25 -5.50
N TRP A 43 -6.09 -0.74 -4.53
CA TRP A 43 -5.26 -1.93 -4.69
C TRP A 43 -6.09 -3.21 -4.84
N TYR A 44 -7.18 -3.34 -4.10
CA TYR A 44 -8.08 -4.50 -4.17
C TYR A 44 -9.26 -4.31 -5.16
N GLY A 45 -9.38 -3.12 -5.75
CA GLY A 45 -10.36 -2.85 -6.80
C GLY A 45 -10.08 -3.62 -8.11
N PRO A 46 -11.05 -3.62 -9.04
CA PRO A 46 -11.01 -4.44 -10.26
C PRO A 46 -9.93 -4.04 -11.26
N GLU A 47 -9.43 -2.80 -11.18
CA GLU A 47 -8.42 -2.30 -12.10
C GLU A 47 -7.08 -3.02 -11.96
N ASN A 48 -6.41 -3.30 -13.08
CA ASN A 48 -5.09 -3.94 -13.07
C ASN A 48 -3.94 -2.96 -12.75
N THR A 49 -4.26 -1.67 -12.59
CA THR A 49 -3.29 -0.60 -12.35
C THR A 49 -3.62 0.20 -11.11
N ILE A 50 -2.62 0.92 -10.61
CA ILE A 50 -2.80 2.01 -9.64
C ILE A 50 -2.35 3.32 -10.27
N THR A 51 -3.03 4.40 -9.88
CA THR A 51 -2.64 5.76 -10.27
C THR A 51 -1.64 6.30 -9.27
N VAL A 52 -0.49 6.78 -9.76
CA VAL A 52 0.48 7.47 -8.93
C VAL A 52 0.85 8.81 -9.54
N HIS A 53 1.08 9.78 -8.67
CA HIS A 53 1.56 11.09 -9.06
C HIS A 53 3.06 11.14 -8.79
N THR A 54 3.82 11.62 -9.76
CA THR A 54 5.24 11.93 -9.55
C THR A 54 5.36 13.37 -9.08
N SER A 55 6.38 13.64 -8.26
CA SER A 55 6.61 14.98 -7.69
C SER A 55 6.95 16.05 -8.74
N GLY A 56 7.19 15.65 -10.01
CA GLY A 56 7.45 16.58 -11.11
C GLY A 56 8.55 17.57 -10.77
N SER A 57 9.82 17.13 -10.73
CA SER A 57 10.94 18.00 -10.35
C SER A 57 11.14 19.21 -11.28
N THR A 58 10.56 19.19 -12.48
CA THR A 58 10.70 20.23 -13.52
C THR A 58 9.41 20.51 -14.29
N GLY A 59 8.24 20.09 -13.79
CA GLY A 59 6.96 20.28 -14.49
C GLY A 59 5.73 19.87 -13.68
N PRO A 60 4.51 20.12 -14.19
CA PRO A 60 3.28 19.78 -13.48
C PRO A 60 3.20 18.28 -13.19
N PRO A 61 2.69 17.86 -12.00
CA PRO A 61 2.57 16.46 -11.62
C PRO A 61 1.85 15.65 -12.70
N LYS A 62 2.52 14.63 -13.23
CA LYS A 62 1.94 13.73 -14.24
C LYS A 62 1.43 12.47 -13.55
N ALA A 63 0.17 12.14 -13.82
CA ALA A 63 -0.40 10.84 -13.46
C ALA A 63 0.26 9.75 -14.32
N ILE A 64 0.78 8.72 -13.66
CA ILE A 64 1.26 7.50 -14.31
C ILE A 64 0.48 6.31 -13.77
N PHE A 65 0.19 5.36 -14.66
CA PHE A 65 -0.53 4.13 -14.34
C PHE A 65 0.49 3.01 -14.22
N LEU A 66 0.58 2.40 -13.04
CA LEU A 66 1.49 1.29 -12.79
C LEU A 66 0.69 0.00 -12.64
N LYS A 67 1.09 -1.05 -13.38
CA LYS A 67 0.51 -2.38 -13.20
C LYS A 67 0.74 -2.86 -11.76
N LYS A 68 -0.31 -3.38 -11.11
CA LYS A 68 -0.21 -3.95 -9.75
C LYS A 68 0.87 -5.02 -9.66
N THR A 69 1.03 -5.83 -10.71
CA THR A 69 2.09 -6.84 -10.82
C THR A 69 3.50 -6.23 -10.80
N PHE A 70 3.74 -5.09 -11.46
CA PHE A 70 5.04 -4.40 -11.41
C PHE A 70 5.34 -3.95 -9.98
N VAL A 71 4.37 -3.30 -9.33
CA VAL A 71 4.52 -2.75 -7.98
C VAL A 71 4.79 -3.89 -6.98
N ALA A 72 4.06 -5.00 -7.10
CA ALA A 72 4.28 -6.19 -6.30
C ALA A 72 5.69 -6.77 -6.50
N GLN A 73 6.18 -6.87 -7.74
CA GLN A 73 7.54 -7.34 -8.02
C GLN A 73 8.61 -6.43 -7.40
N SER A 74 8.42 -5.10 -7.48
CA SER A 74 9.33 -4.16 -6.81
C SER A 74 9.33 -4.33 -5.28
N ALA A 75 8.16 -4.58 -4.68
CA ALA A 75 8.04 -4.83 -3.25
C ALA A 75 8.74 -6.15 -2.86
N MET A 76 8.51 -7.24 -3.60
CA MET A 76 9.14 -8.54 -3.36
C MET A 76 10.67 -8.47 -3.41
N ARG A 77 11.25 -7.78 -4.41
CA ARG A 77 12.71 -7.55 -4.47
C ARG A 77 13.24 -6.79 -3.25
N THR A 78 12.48 -5.83 -2.74
CA THR A 78 12.87 -5.08 -1.53
C THR A 78 12.86 -5.99 -0.31
N LEU A 79 11.79 -6.79 -0.15
CA LEU A 79 11.65 -7.73 0.96
C LEU A 79 12.78 -8.76 0.97
N GLU A 80 13.13 -9.30 -0.21
CA GLU A 80 14.23 -10.25 -0.38
C GLU A 80 15.59 -9.60 -0.09
N PHE A 81 15.88 -8.44 -0.68
CA PHE A 81 17.15 -7.75 -0.52
C PHE A 81 17.48 -7.39 0.93
N PHE A 82 16.48 -6.93 1.69
CA PHE A 82 16.64 -6.59 3.11
C PHE A 82 16.34 -7.77 4.05
N GLU A 83 16.05 -8.95 3.50
CA GLU A 83 15.68 -10.16 4.23
C GLU A 83 14.56 -9.95 5.26
N LEU A 84 13.59 -9.09 4.95
CA LEU A 84 12.50 -8.73 5.85
C LEU A 84 11.63 -9.95 6.16
N LYS A 85 11.34 -10.17 7.43
CA LYS A 85 10.61 -11.33 7.95
C LYS A 85 9.19 -10.95 8.39
N PRO A 86 8.21 -11.85 8.25
CA PRO A 86 6.86 -11.65 8.79
C PRO A 86 6.88 -11.19 10.25
N GLY A 87 6.00 -10.24 10.58
CA GLY A 87 5.88 -9.66 11.92
C GLY A 87 6.89 -8.57 12.28
N GLN A 88 7.92 -8.32 11.45
CA GLN A 88 8.78 -7.16 11.63
C GLN A 88 8.00 -5.87 11.42
N ARG A 89 8.29 -4.86 12.25
CA ARG A 89 7.63 -3.56 12.18
C ARG A 89 8.31 -2.63 11.17
N ILE A 90 7.50 -1.97 10.36
CA ILE A 90 7.93 -0.88 9.48
C ILE A 90 7.12 0.38 9.82
N LEU A 91 7.58 1.54 9.36
CA LEU A 91 6.91 2.82 9.60
C LEU A 91 6.42 3.40 8.27
N LEU A 92 5.12 3.67 8.17
CA LEU A 92 4.55 4.48 7.10
C LEU A 92 4.77 5.98 7.38
N CYS A 93 5.99 6.48 7.13
CA CYS A 93 6.34 7.89 7.31
C CYS A 93 6.20 8.74 6.03
N LEU A 94 5.77 8.14 4.92
CA LEU A 94 5.66 8.79 3.61
C LEU A 94 4.19 8.88 3.20
N PRO A 95 3.74 10.00 2.62
CA PRO A 95 2.34 10.18 2.27
C PRO A 95 1.95 9.28 1.09
N LEU A 96 0.76 8.69 1.18
CA LEU A 96 0.23 7.71 0.23
C LEU A 96 -0.19 8.31 -1.11
N ARG A 97 -0.23 9.64 -1.24
CA ARG A 97 -0.39 10.31 -2.53
C ARG A 97 0.71 9.93 -3.54
N TYR A 98 1.94 9.66 -3.05
CA TYR A 98 3.10 9.29 -3.88
C TYR A 98 3.37 7.78 -3.87
N ILE A 99 4.09 7.32 -4.90
CA ILE A 99 4.47 5.91 -5.04
C ILE A 99 5.29 5.39 -3.85
N ALA A 100 6.10 6.24 -3.21
CA ALA A 100 6.94 5.84 -2.09
C ALA A 100 6.11 5.35 -0.88
N GLY A 101 5.06 6.08 -0.49
CA GLY A 101 4.13 5.65 0.56
C GLY A 101 3.35 4.40 0.17
N LYS A 102 2.84 4.35 -1.08
CA LYS A 102 2.10 3.19 -1.61
C LYS A 102 2.92 1.90 -1.57
N LEU A 103 4.20 1.98 -1.93
CA LEU A 103 5.11 0.84 -1.87
C LEU A 103 5.33 0.33 -0.44
N MET A 104 5.33 1.18 0.58
CA MET A 104 5.43 0.75 1.98
C MET A 104 4.26 -0.16 2.37
N VAL A 105 3.04 0.22 1.98
CA VAL A 105 1.85 -0.60 2.24
C VAL A 105 1.91 -1.93 1.48
N VAL A 106 2.30 -1.91 0.19
CA VAL A 106 2.44 -3.16 -0.59
C VAL A 106 3.52 -4.08 -0.01
N ARG A 107 4.63 -3.53 0.50
CA ARG A 107 5.66 -4.31 1.21
C ARG A 107 5.10 -4.93 2.49
N ALA A 108 4.31 -4.20 3.27
CA ALA A 108 3.67 -4.75 4.46
C ALA A 108 2.71 -5.89 4.13
N LEU A 109 1.87 -5.72 3.10
CA LEU A 109 0.95 -6.75 2.63
C LEU A 109 1.70 -8.03 2.21
N LEU A 110 2.65 -7.91 1.27
CA LEU A 110 3.33 -9.08 0.70
C LEU A 110 4.33 -9.73 1.67
N GLY A 111 4.97 -8.93 2.52
CA GLY A 111 5.93 -9.39 3.53
C GLY A 111 5.30 -9.85 4.83
N ARG A 112 3.98 -9.67 5.01
CA ARG A 112 3.27 -9.89 6.29
C ARG A 112 3.93 -9.11 7.43
N LEU A 113 4.29 -7.86 7.17
CA LEU A 113 4.93 -6.97 8.14
C LEU A 113 3.88 -6.26 9.00
N ASP A 114 4.30 -5.78 10.16
CA ASP A 114 3.52 -4.88 11.01
C ASP A 114 3.71 -3.44 10.54
N LEU A 115 2.67 -2.86 9.93
CA LEU A 115 2.69 -1.50 9.38
C LEU A 115 2.45 -0.42 10.45
#